data_AF-A0AAE0TC91-F1
#
_entry.id   AF-A0AAE0TC91-F1
#
_cell.length_a   1.000
_cell.length_b   1.000
_cell.length_c   1.000
_cell.angle_alpha   90.00
_cell.angle_beta   90.00
_cell.angle_gamma   90.00
#
_symmetry.space_group_name_H-M   'P 1'
#
loop_
_entity.id
_entity.type
_entity.pdbx_description
1 polymer ?
#
loop_
_entity_poly.entity_id
_entity_poly.type
_entity_poly.pdbx_seq_one_letter_code
_entity_poly.pdbx_strand_id
1 'polypeptide(L)'
;MGCCSSCFGADKEADYAGIPDERTRLLGSTVRNIQTPPVNGESLSSPVPTGAPPKDEQSALTRILTKTARNVIDVATIEGQGVEQHEYYERARHYSQKVSVILANKNKSLKPLLPNGVLAPQIILAAQPISLADIELISNAAVKAAKAMKDVKVQHKEDLVVAFGVP
;
A
#
# COMPACT_ATOMS: atom_id res chain seq x y z
N MET A 1 33.55 15.68 33.50
CA MET A 1 33.04 16.98 33.03
C MET A 1 32.00 16.70 31.95
N GLY A 2 30.69 16.75 32.13
CA GLY A 2 29.83 17.01 33.27
C GLY A 2 28.45 16.46 32.89
N CYS A 3 27.79 15.86 33.87
CA CYS A 3 26.49 15.23 33.78
C CYS A 3 25.35 16.25 33.68
N CYS A 4 24.25 15.87 33.04
CA CYS A 4 22.90 16.21 33.50
C CYS A 4 21.98 15.02 33.21
N SER A 5 21.62 14.32 34.28
CA SER A 5 20.62 13.26 34.33
C SER A 5 19.29 13.80 34.88
N SER A 6 18.29 12.92 34.85
CA SER A 6 17.05 12.89 35.64
C SER A 6 15.86 13.74 35.18
N CYS A 7 14.95 13.06 34.49
CA CYS A 7 13.55 12.94 34.94
C CYS A 7 13.10 11.48 34.71
N PHE A 8 13.68 10.55 35.48
CA PHE A 8 13.08 9.25 35.74
C PHE A 8 13.03 9.08 37.26
N GLY A 9 11.82 9.05 37.77
CA GLY A 9 11.39 8.54 39.07
C GLY A 9 9.92 8.16 38.85
N ALA A 10 9.41 7.02 39.27
CA ALA A 10 9.91 6.01 40.18
C ALA A 10 9.38 4.65 39.74
N ASP A 11 10.08 3.62 40.20
CA ASP A 11 9.81 2.22 39.99
C ASP A 11 8.35 1.86 40.30
N LYS A 12 7.67 1.33 39.29
CA LYS A 12 6.72 0.23 39.48
C LYS A 12 7.02 -0.81 38.42
N GLU A 13 7.56 -1.93 38.87
CA GLU A 13 7.62 -3.19 38.13
C GLU A 13 6.26 -3.45 37.48
N ALA A 14 6.24 -3.46 36.15
CA ALA A 14 5.27 -4.17 35.35
C ALA A 14 5.86 -4.36 33.96
N ASP A 15 6.49 -5.50 33.80
CA ASP A 15 7.00 -6.05 32.56
C ASP A 15 5.84 -6.15 31.53
N TYR A 16 5.73 -5.16 30.63
CA TYR A 16 4.82 -5.19 29.49
C TYR A 16 5.49 -4.67 28.23
N ALA A 17 6.69 -5.19 27.95
CA ALA A 17 7.21 -5.20 26.59
C ALA A 17 6.30 -6.08 25.72
N GLY A 18 5.30 -5.46 25.08
CA GLY A 18 4.47 -6.11 24.06
C GLY A 18 3.26 -6.87 24.61
N ILE A 19 2.20 -6.15 24.99
CA ILE A 19 0.86 -6.75 24.90
C ILE A 19 0.31 -6.44 23.50
N PRO A 20 0.39 -7.37 22.53
CA PRO A 20 -0.42 -7.30 21.34
C PRO A 20 -1.87 -7.45 21.76
N ASP A 21 -2.69 -6.44 21.50
CA ASP A 21 -4.14 -6.60 21.55
C ASP A 21 -4.57 -7.49 20.37
N GLU A 22 -5.63 -8.27 20.57
CA GLU A 22 -6.11 -9.33 19.67
C GLU A 22 -6.61 -8.83 18.29
N ARG A 23 -6.65 -7.50 18.08
CA ARG A 23 -6.94 -6.86 16.77
C ARG A 23 -5.71 -6.25 16.07
N THR A 24 -4.52 -6.42 16.62
CA THR A 24 -3.30 -5.79 16.08
C THR A 24 -2.78 -6.55 14.85
N ARG A 25 -3.04 -6.04 13.64
CA ARG A 25 -2.28 -6.43 12.44
C ARG A 25 -0.99 -5.62 12.38
N LEU A 26 0.14 -6.32 12.48
CA LEU A 26 1.48 -5.75 12.68
C LEU A 26 2.23 -5.35 11.39
N LEU A 27 1.62 -5.36 10.20
CA LEU A 27 2.34 -5.07 8.96
C LEU A 27 1.60 -4.11 8.01
N GLY A 28 2.20 -2.93 7.83
CA GLY A 28 2.11 -2.13 6.61
C GLY A 28 3.10 -2.62 5.55
N SER A 29 2.84 -2.26 4.28
CA SER A 29 3.71 -2.38 3.10
C SER A 29 4.30 -3.78 2.85
N THR A 30 3.73 -4.61 1.99
CA THR A 30 3.66 -4.40 0.54
C THR A 30 2.66 -5.40 -0.02
N VAL A 31 1.83 -4.95 -0.96
CA VAL A 31 0.94 -5.80 -1.75
C VAL A 31 1.76 -6.93 -2.39
N ARG A 32 1.71 -8.14 -1.82
CA ARG A 32 2.18 -9.34 -2.50
C ARG A 32 1.18 -9.60 -3.62
N ASN A 33 1.61 -9.21 -4.81
CA ASN A 33 0.98 -9.50 -6.09
C ASN A 33 0.54 -10.97 -6.09
N ILE A 34 -0.77 -11.20 -6.15
CA ILE A 34 -1.36 -12.54 -6.28
C ILE A 34 -0.87 -13.07 -7.62
N GLN A 35 0.18 -13.91 -7.57
CA GLN A 35 0.69 -14.62 -8.73
C GLN A 35 -0.35 -15.67 -9.11
N THR A 36 -1.24 -15.32 -10.05
CA THR A 36 -1.94 -16.32 -10.86
C THR A 36 -0.88 -17.22 -11.52
N PRO A 37 -1.05 -18.56 -11.53
CA PRO A 37 -0.11 -19.44 -12.22
C PRO A 37 -0.03 -19.09 -13.72
N PRO A 38 1.16 -19.20 -14.35
CA PRO A 38 1.31 -18.91 -15.76
C PRO A 38 0.59 -19.99 -16.59
N VAL A 39 -0.57 -19.64 -17.14
CA VAL A 39 -1.16 -20.39 -18.26
C VAL A 39 -0.24 -20.17 -19.46
N ASN A 40 0.46 -21.23 -19.86
CA ASN A 40 1.28 -21.27 -21.06
C ASN A 40 0.50 -20.69 -22.24
N GLY A 41 1.12 -19.73 -22.93
CA GLY A 41 0.61 -19.16 -24.15
C GLY A 41 0.82 -20.09 -25.33
N GLU A 42 -0.26 -20.52 -25.95
CA GLU A 42 -0.29 -20.73 -27.39
C GLU A 42 -1.45 -19.92 -27.97
N SER A 43 -1.07 -18.97 -28.82
CA SER A 43 -1.94 -18.11 -29.61
C SER A 43 -2.66 -18.94 -30.65
N LEU A 44 -4.00 -18.97 -30.70
CA LEU A 44 -4.75 -19.07 -31.95
C LEU A 44 -6.14 -18.42 -31.80
N SER A 45 -6.26 -17.26 -32.43
CA SER A 45 -7.51 -16.72 -32.95
C SER A 45 -8.21 -17.73 -33.85
N SER A 46 -9.46 -18.11 -33.56
CA SER A 46 -10.48 -18.52 -34.54
C SER A 46 -11.86 -18.73 -33.87
N PRO A 47 -12.96 -18.83 -34.63
CA PRO A 47 -14.02 -17.84 -34.73
C PRO A 47 -15.22 -18.22 -33.84
N VAL A 48 -16.11 -17.25 -33.65
CA VAL A 48 -17.47 -17.49 -33.13
C VAL A 48 -18.13 -18.61 -33.94
N PRO A 49 -18.60 -19.72 -33.33
CA PRO A 49 -19.61 -20.55 -33.94
C PRO A 49 -20.97 -20.03 -33.49
N THR A 50 -21.65 -19.37 -34.43
CA THR A 50 -23.11 -19.33 -34.47
C THR A 50 -23.65 -20.76 -34.35
N GLY A 51 -24.48 -21.00 -33.33
CA GLY A 51 -25.14 -22.28 -33.10
C GLY A 51 -25.03 -22.71 -31.66
N ALA A 52 -25.98 -22.28 -30.83
CA ALA A 52 -26.11 -22.71 -29.45
C ALA A 52 -26.29 -24.24 -29.38
N PRO A 53 -25.37 -25.00 -28.76
CA PRO A 53 -25.65 -26.35 -28.34
C PRO A 53 -26.27 -26.33 -26.93
N PRO A 54 -26.99 -27.38 -26.52
CA PRO A 54 -27.51 -27.55 -25.15
C PRO A 54 -26.42 -27.72 -24.05
N LYS A 55 -25.19 -27.27 -24.33
CA LYS A 55 -24.01 -27.26 -23.44
C LYS A 55 -23.78 -25.92 -22.73
N ASP A 56 -24.55 -24.89 -23.04
CA ASP A 56 -24.31 -23.53 -22.53
C ASP A 56 -24.64 -23.39 -21.02
N GLU A 57 -25.70 -24.05 -20.55
CA GLU A 57 -26.06 -24.02 -19.14
C GLU A 57 -24.98 -24.62 -18.23
N GLN A 58 -24.39 -25.76 -18.62
CA GLN A 58 -23.32 -26.38 -17.84
C GLN A 58 -22.03 -25.53 -17.84
N SER A 59 -21.76 -24.81 -18.94
CA SER A 59 -20.65 -23.84 -19.03
C SER A 59 -20.91 -22.62 -18.15
N ALA A 60 -22.14 -22.10 -18.16
CA ALA A 60 -22.57 -20.99 -17.30
C ALA A 60 -22.45 -21.36 -15.81
N LEU A 61 -22.88 -22.56 -15.42
CA LEU A 61 -22.73 -23.08 -14.06
C LEU A 61 -21.25 -23.23 -13.67
N THR A 62 -20.40 -23.71 -14.57
CA THR A 62 -18.94 -23.81 -14.34
C THR A 62 -18.31 -22.41 -14.17
N ARG A 63 -18.75 -21.42 -14.95
CA ARG A 63 -18.30 -20.03 -14.80
C ARG A 63 -18.75 -19.44 -13.48
N ILE A 64 -19.99 -19.71 -13.05
CA ILE A 64 -20.50 -19.27 -11.75
C ILE A 64 -19.69 -19.89 -10.61
N LEU A 65 -19.44 -21.20 -10.65
CA LEU A 65 -18.66 -21.90 -9.64
C LEU A 65 -17.22 -21.38 -9.58
N THR A 66 -16.54 -21.25 -10.72
CA THR A 66 -15.16 -20.74 -10.75
C THR A 66 -15.05 -19.26 -10.38
N LYS A 67 -16.08 -18.44 -10.68
CA LYS A 67 -16.14 -17.04 -10.21
C LYS A 67 -16.36 -16.99 -8.70
N THR A 68 -17.25 -17.83 -8.18
CA THR A 68 -17.55 -17.93 -6.75
C THR A 68 -16.32 -18.41 -5.98
N ALA A 69 -15.66 -19.47 -6.45
CA ALA A 69 -14.44 -20.00 -5.84
C ALA A 69 -13.29 -18.99 -5.77
N ARG A 70 -13.20 -18.04 -6.71
CA ARG A 70 -12.21 -16.95 -6.68
C ARG A 70 -12.59 -15.79 -5.75
N ASN A 71 -13.89 -15.59 -5.52
CA ASN A 71 -14.41 -14.46 -4.76
C ASN A 71 -14.66 -14.79 -3.28
N VAL A 72 -14.77 -16.08 -2.93
CA VAL A 72 -14.85 -16.53 -1.54
C VAL A 72 -13.48 -16.37 -0.90
N ILE A 73 -13.45 -15.68 0.24
CA ILE A 73 -12.24 -15.49 1.03
C ILE A 73 -12.09 -16.70 1.94
N ASP A 74 -11.04 -17.48 1.73
CA ASP A 74 -10.63 -18.48 2.69
C ASP A 74 -9.94 -17.79 3.88
N VAL A 75 -10.56 -17.90 5.06
CA VAL A 75 -10.06 -17.29 6.30
C VAL A 75 -8.97 -18.15 6.94
N ALA A 76 -8.90 -19.44 6.62
CA ALA A 76 -7.96 -20.38 7.24
C ALA A 76 -6.54 -20.30 6.64
N THR A 77 -6.38 -19.83 5.39
CA THR A 77 -5.06 -19.71 4.73
C THR A 77 -4.25 -18.48 5.13
N ILE A 78 -4.72 -17.69 6.10
CA ILE A 78 -3.98 -16.51 6.62
C ILE A 78 -2.64 -16.92 7.27
N GLU A 79 -2.54 -18.12 7.82
CA GLU A 79 -1.33 -18.63 8.48
C GLU A 79 -0.26 -19.19 7.52
N GLY A 80 -0.48 -19.04 6.21
CA GLY A 80 0.55 -19.24 5.19
C GLY A 80 0.84 -20.71 4.93
N GLN A 81 0.20 -21.26 3.90
CA GLN A 81 0.82 -22.38 3.19
C GLN A 81 2.07 -21.85 2.51
N GLY A 82 3.22 -22.09 3.15
CA GLY A 82 4.53 -21.75 2.62
C GLY A 82 4.77 -22.51 1.32
N VAL A 83 5.32 -21.83 0.32
CA VAL A 83 5.94 -22.52 -0.81
C VAL A 83 7.09 -23.35 -0.26
N GLU A 84 7.20 -24.61 -0.69
CA GLU A 84 8.30 -25.48 -0.32
C GLU A 84 9.64 -24.80 -0.62
N GLN A 85 10.62 -24.98 0.27
CA GLN A 85 11.90 -24.25 0.19
C GLN A 85 12.61 -24.50 -1.14
N HIS A 86 12.52 -25.72 -1.67
CA HIS A 86 13.10 -26.08 -2.96
C HIS A 86 12.43 -25.34 -4.13
N GLU A 87 11.10 -25.33 -4.19
CA GLU A 87 10.34 -24.60 -5.22
C GLU A 87 10.64 -23.09 -5.18
N TYR A 88 10.80 -22.54 -3.98
CA TYR A 88 11.20 -21.15 -3.81
C TYR A 88 12.56 -20.86 -4.45
N TYR A 89 13.57 -21.70 -4.19
CA TYR A 89 14.91 -21.51 -4.76
C TYR A 89 14.94 -21.67 -6.27
N GLU A 90 14.25 -22.66 -6.82
CA GLU A 90 14.15 -22.85 -8.27
C GLU A 90 13.45 -21.65 -8.94
N ARG A 91 12.34 -21.18 -8.36
CA ARG A 91 11.60 -20.02 -8.84
C ARG A 91 12.44 -18.74 -8.78
N ALA A 92 13.19 -18.54 -7.69
CA ALA A 92 14.09 -17.41 -7.54
C ALA A 92 15.20 -17.43 -8.60
N ARG A 93 15.81 -18.60 -8.84
CA ARG A 93 16.84 -18.77 -9.88
C ARG A 93 16.28 -18.49 -11.27
N HIS A 94 15.11 -19.04 -11.59
CA HIS A 94 14.43 -18.83 -12.87
C HIS A 94 14.10 -17.36 -13.13
N TYR A 95 13.56 -16.66 -12.13
CA TYR A 95 13.28 -15.23 -12.25
C TYR A 95 14.55 -14.40 -12.36
N SER A 96 15.60 -14.73 -11.61
CA SER A 96 16.90 -14.05 -11.72
C SER A 96 17.47 -14.17 -13.14
N GLN A 97 17.40 -15.36 -13.74
CA GLN A 97 17.86 -15.59 -15.12
C GLN A 97 17.03 -14.82 -16.15
N LYS A 98 15.70 -14.85 -16.03
CA LYS A 98 14.81 -14.08 -16.92
C LYS A 98 15.07 -12.57 -16.81
N VAL A 99 15.23 -12.06 -15.58
CA VAL A 99 15.53 -10.65 -15.34
C VAL A 99 16.89 -10.28 -15.92
N SER A 100 17.93 -11.12 -15.78
CA SER A 100 19.24 -10.81 -16.33
C SER A 100 19.23 -10.72 -17.86
N VAL A 101 18.47 -11.57 -18.54
CA VAL A 101 18.32 -11.51 -20.01
C VAL A 101 17.59 -10.23 -20.44
N ILE A 102 16.52 -9.87 -19.73
CA ILE A 102 15.76 -8.64 -20.01
C ILE A 102 16.62 -7.40 -19.75
N LEU A 103 17.39 -7.39 -18.66
CA LEU A 103 18.24 -6.25 -18.29
C LEU A 103 19.47 -6.13 -19.17
N ALA A 104 20.02 -7.24 -19.69
CA ALA A 104 21.13 -7.22 -20.65
C ALA A 104 20.73 -6.52 -21.97
N ASN A 105 19.47 -6.67 -22.38
CA ASN A 105 18.90 -6.05 -23.57
C ASN A 105 18.37 -4.62 -23.33
N LYS A 106 18.41 -4.12 -22.09
CA LYS A 106 18.04 -2.76 -21.74
C LYS A 106 19.30 -1.96 -21.44
N ASN A 107 19.43 -0.78 -22.04
CA ASN A 107 20.43 0.19 -21.60
C ASN A 107 20.22 0.41 -20.09
N LYS A 108 21.25 0.15 -19.28
CA LYS A 108 21.19 0.34 -17.82
C LYS A 108 20.76 1.78 -17.58
N SER A 109 19.49 1.95 -17.22
CA SER A 109 18.96 3.26 -16.86
C SER A 109 19.62 3.63 -15.56
N LEU A 110 20.72 4.37 -15.65
CA LEU A 110 21.22 5.16 -14.54
C LEU A 110 20.04 5.99 -14.03
N LYS A 111 19.94 6.14 -12.71
CA LYS A 111 18.93 7.02 -12.12
C LYS A 111 18.95 8.34 -12.90
N PRO A 112 17.78 8.84 -13.34
CA PRO A 112 17.75 10.07 -14.13
C PRO A 112 18.47 11.14 -13.32
N LEU A 113 19.39 11.84 -13.98
CA LEU A 113 20.06 12.98 -13.36
C LEU A 113 18.99 14.03 -13.03
N LEU A 114 19.26 14.85 -12.01
CA LEU A 114 18.42 16.02 -11.77
C LEU A 114 18.35 16.85 -13.06
N PRO A 115 17.16 17.38 -13.42
CA PRO A 115 17.03 18.24 -14.57
C PRO A 115 18.06 19.37 -14.50
N ASN A 116 18.70 19.68 -15.62
CA ASN A 116 19.52 20.88 -15.71
C ASN A 116 18.60 22.06 -15.38
N GLY A 117 18.90 22.77 -14.29
CA GLY A 117 18.11 23.88 -13.82
C GLY A 117 18.30 25.10 -14.71
N VAL A 118 18.94 26.13 -14.17
CA VAL A 118 19.10 27.41 -14.83
C VAL A 118 20.53 27.59 -15.38
N LEU A 119 20.66 28.26 -16.53
CA LEU A 119 21.96 28.46 -17.20
C LEU A 119 22.90 29.41 -16.43
N ALA A 120 22.34 30.33 -15.63
CA ALA A 120 23.09 31.32 -14.86
C ALA A 120 22.54 31.41 -13.42
N PRO A 121 22.90 30.47 -12.53
CA PRO A 121 22.35 30.40 -11.18
C PRO A 121 22.64 31.65 -10.36
N GLN A 122 23.82 32.26 -10.51
CA GLN A 122 24.19 33.48 -9.78
C GLN A 122 23.26 34.67 -10.10
N ILE A 123 22.78 34.79 -11.34
CA ILE A 123 21.89 35.88 -11.75
C ILE A 123 20.51 35.69 -11.12
N ILE A 124 20.00 34.47 -11.12
CA ILE A 124 18.65 34.17 -10.61
C ILE A 124 18.60 34.22 -9.08
N LEU A 125 19.67 33.78 -8.40
CA LEU A 125 19.76 33.90 -6.95
C LEU A 125 19.93 35.36 -6.47
N ALA A 126 20.48 36.23 -7.32
CA ALA A 126 20.59 37.67 -7.03
C ALA A 126 19.34 38.47 -7.44
N ALA A 127 18.35 37.83 -8.06
CA ALA A 127 17.12 38.49 -8.44
C ALA A 127 16.30 38.92 -7.21
N GLN A 128 15.36 39.85 -7.42
CA GLN A 128 14.49 40.35 -6.37
C GLN A 128 13.76 39.18 -5.68
N PRO A 129 13.87 39.03 -4.35
CA PRO A 129 13.15 37.99 -3.62
C PRO A 129 11.64 38.20 -3.67
N ILE A 130 10.89 37.13 -3.37
CA ILE A 130 9.43 37.14 -3.29
C ILE A 130 8.96 38.25 -2.33
N SER A 131 7.88 38.94 -2.68
CA SER A 131 7.37 40.05 -1.89
C SER A 131 6.83 39.57 -0.54
N LEU A 132 6.96 40.40 0.50
CA LEU A 132 6.41 40.07 1.83
C LEU A 132 4.88 39.96 1.78
N ALA A 133 4.21 40.75 0.92
CA ALA A 133 2.77 40.69 0.73
C ALA A 133 2.30 39.32 0.25
N ASP A 134 3.04 38.68 -0.67
CA ASP A 134 2.71 37.33 -1.16
C ASP A 134 2.90 36.27 -0.06
N ILE A 135 3.95 36.41 0.74
CA ILE A 135 4.21 35.51 1.87
C ILE A 135 3.08 35.62 2.92
N GLU A 136 2.67 36.83 3.26
CA GLU A 136 1.55 37.08 4.18
C GLU A 136 0.23 36.54 3.62
N LEU A 137 -0.03 36.74 2.32
CA LEU A 137 -1.22 36.20 1.65
C LEU A 137 -1.26 34.67 1.76
N ILE A 138 -0.17 33.98 1.43
CA ILE A 138 -0.08 32.51 1.48
C ILE A 138 -0.22 32.03 2.93
N SER A 139 0.46 32.69 3.88
CA SER A 139 0.38 32.35 5.30
C SER A 139 -1.05 32.47 5.83
N ASN A 140 -1.73 33.57 5.51
CA ASN A 140 -3.11 33.80 5.90
C ASN A 140 -4.07 32.76 5.29
N ALA A 141 -3.86 32.39 4.03
CA ALA A 141 -4.62 31.33 3.38
C ALA A 141 -4.42 29.97 4.08
N ALA A 142 -3.17 29.63 4.42
CA ALA A 142 -2.83 28.40 5.14
C ALA A 142 -3.47 28.36 6.54
N VAL A 143 -3.43 29.47 7.29
CA VAL A 143 -4.08 29.59 8.60
C VAL A 143 -5.59 29.41 8.50
N LYS A 144 -6.23 30.00 7.48
CA LYS A 144 -7.67 29.82 7.23
C LYS A 144 -8.02 28.36 6.91
N ALA A 145 -7.21 27.70 6.07
CA ALA A 145 -7.40 26.28 5.76
C ALA A 145 -7.24 25.41 7.01
N ALA A 146 -6.20 25.64 7.80
CA ALA A 146 -5.98 24.92 9.06
C ALA A 146 -7.12 25.15 10.07
N LYS A 147 -7.71 26.35 10.09
CA LYS A 147 -8.90 26.63 10.91
C LYS A 147 -10.11 25.83 10.42
N ALA A 148 -10.39 25.80 9.12
CA ALA A 148 -11.50 25.04 8.55
C ALA A 148 -11.36 23.53 8.80
N MET A 149 -10.13 22.99 8.80
CA MET A 149 -9.88 21.58 9.12
C MET A 149 -10.31 21.21 10.55
N LYS A 150 -10.35 22.16 11.49
CA LYS A 150 -10.84 21.90 12.87
C LYS A 150 -12.35 21.71 12.93
N ASP A 151 -13.08 22.19 11.93
CA ASP A 151 -14.53 22.03 11.84
C ASP A 151 -14.91 20.63 11.32
N VAL A 152 -13.94 19.88 10.77
CA VAL A 152 -14.09 18.47 10.40
C VAL A 152 -14.04 17.60 11.66
N LYS A 153 -15.16 17.58 12.39
CA LYS A 153 -15.35 16.73 13.58
C LYS A 153 -16.78 16.24 13.69
N VAL A 154 -16.96 15.12 14.39
CA VAL A 154 -18.30 14.59 14.67
C VAL A 154 -18.97 15.50 15.70
N GLN A 155 -20.15 16.03 15.36
CA GLN A 155 -21.00 16.76 16.30
C GLN A 155 -21.84 15.76 17.09
N HIS A 156 -21.60 15.68 18.40
CA HIS A 156 -22.38 14.82 19.30
C HIS A 156 -23.80 15.35 19.43
N LYS A 157 -24.81 14.49 19.25
CA LYS A 157 -26.24 14.85 19.37
C LYS A 157 -26.91 14.10 20.51
N GLU A 158 -26.66 12.80 20.60
CA GLU A 158 -27.29 11.89 21.57
C GLU A 158 -26.23 10.92 22.08
N ASP A 159 -26.45 10.40 23.29
CA ASP A 159 -25.56 9.44 23.90
C ASP A 159 -25.60 8.12 23.11
N LEU A 160 -24.44 7.69 22.59
CA LEU A 160 -24.32 6.41 21.89
C LEU A 160 -24.37 5.20 22.85
N VAL A 161 -24.16 5.45 24.14
CA VAL A 161 -24.13 4.43 25.18
C VAL A 161 -24.96 4.91 26.36
N VAL A 162 -25.95 4.11 26.75
CA VAL A 162 -26.78 4.36 27.93
C VAL A 162 -26.51 3.25 28.94
N ALA A 163 -26.23 3.64 30.18
CA ALA A 163 -26.11 2.69 31.27
C ALA A 163 -27.50 2.24 31.72
N PHE A 164 -27.77 0.94 31.66
CA PHE A 164 -28.98 0.36 32.23
C PHE A 164 -28.75 0.08 33.71
N GLY A 165 -29.32 0.93 34.57
CA GLY A 165 -29.42 0.70 36.00
C GLY A 165 -30.89 0.73 36.44
N VAL A 166 -31.31 -0.27 37.21
CA VAL A 166 -32.64 -0.31 37.86
C VAL A 166 -32.62 0.69 39.03
N PRO A 167 -33.70 1.45 39.29
CA PRO A 167 -33.77 2.42 40.39
C PRO A 167 -33.50 1.84 41.78
#